data_AF-A0A0U1D921-F1
#
_entry.id   AF-A0A0U1D921-F1
#
_cell.length_a   1.000
_cell.length_b   1.000
_cell.length_c   1.000
_cell.angle_alpha   90.00
_cell.angle_beta   90.00
_cell.angle_gamma   90.00
#
_symmetry.space_group_name_H-M   'P 1'
#
loop_
_entity.id
_entity.type
_entity.pdbx_description
1 polymer ?
#
loop_
_entity_poly.entity_id
_entity_poly.type
_entity_poly.pdbx_seq_one_letter_code
_entity_poly.pdbx_strand_id
1 'polypeptide(L)'
;MSRDAVLAAAKLRFAAEGYEKTTLRAIASDAHVDASMVLYLFGSKADLFRESLRLILDPTCWWPRWRGRPTRSANAWCASI
;
A
#
# COMPACT_ATOMS: atom_id res chain seq x y z
N MET A 1 5.98 -5.25 15.19
CA MET A 1 5.96 -5.87 13.86
C MET A 1 4.60 -5.61 13.28
N SER A 2 4.54 -4.67 12.33
CA SER A 2 3.43 -3.74 12.19
C SER A 2 2.93 -3.75 10.76
N ARG A 3 1.60 -3.65 10.60
CA ARG A 3 0.83 -3.20 9.43
C ARG A 3 1.46 -3.34 8.03
N ASP A 4 2.59 -2.69 7.78
CA ASP A 4 3.37 -2.76 6.53
C ASP A 4 3.75 -4.18 6.11
N ALA A 5 4.11 -5.06 7.05
CA ALA A 5 4.41 -6.46 6.73
C ALA A 5 3.18 -7.20 6.18
N VAL A 6 2.01 -6.96 6.80
CA VAL A 6 0.73 -7.52 6.34
C VAL A 6 0.35 -6.93 4.99
N LEU A 7 0.58 -5.64 4.76
CA LEU A 7 0.33 -4.99 3.48
C LEU A 7 1.25 -5.56 2.38
N ALA A 8 2.53 -5.79 2.65
CA ALA A 8 3.45 -6.40 1.69
C ALA A 8 3.02 -7.82 1.30
N ALA A 9 2.69 -8.67 2.28
CA ALA A 9 2.18 -10.02 2.03
C ALA A 9 0.85 -10.01 1.26
N ALA A 10 -0.07 -9.13 1.66
CA ALA A 10 -1.37 -8.96 1.00
C ALA A 10 -1.19 -8.59 -0.48
N LYS A 11 -0.30 -7.65 -0.80
CA LYS A 11 -0.01 -7.24 -2.18
C LYS A 11 0.44 -8.42 -3.04
N LEU A 12 1.39 -9.20 -2.56
CA LEU A 12 1.94 -10.35 -3.29
C LEU A 12 0.86 -11.41 -3.54
N ARG A 13 0.09 -11.76 -2.50
CA ARG A 13 -1.00 -12.74 -2.59
C ARG A 13 -2.12 -12.28 -3.53
N PHE A 14 -2.60 -11.05 -3.37
CA PHE A 14 -3.66 -10.52 -4.21
C PHE A 14 -3.22 -10.40 -5.67
N ALA A 15 -1.95 -10.06 -5.95
CA ALA A 15 -1.41 -10.02 -7.31
C ALA A 15 -1.24 -11.43 -7.93
N ALA A 16 -0.88 -12.44 -7.13
CA ALA A 16 -0.63 -13.79 -7.61
C ALA A 16 -1.92 -14.62 -7.79
N GLU A 17 -2.84 -14.55 -6.83
CA GLU A 17 -3.99 -15.45 -6.74
C GLU A 17 -5.32 -14.74 -7.03
N GLY A 18 -5.34 -13.41 -7.02
CA GLY A 18 -6.54 -12.59 -7.13
C GLY A 18 -7.32 -12.48 -5.81
N TYR A 19 -8.32 -11.59 -5.80
CA TYR A 19 -9.08 -11.27 -4.59
C TYR A 19 -9.83 -12.47 -4.02
N GLU A 20 -10.56 -13.23 -4.85
CA GLU A 20 -11.44 -14.32 -4.37
C GLU A 20 -10.66 -15.45 -3.69
N LYS A 21 -9.57 -15.91 -4.31
CA LYS A 21 -8.77 -17.04 -3.80
C LYS A 21 -7.94 -16.69 -2.57
N THR A 22 -7.57 -15.42 -2.42
CA THR A 22 -6.75 -14.97 -1.29
C THR A 22 -7.55 -14.96 0.01
N THR A 23 -7.03 -15.56 1.08
CA THR A 23 -7.66 -15.55 2.42
C THR A 23 -6.84 -14.73 3.41
N LEU A 24 -7.51 -14.16 4.43
CA LEU A 24 -6.83 -13.42 5.50
C LEU A 24 -5.84 -14.28 6.28
N ARG A 25 -6.13 -15.59 6.44
CA ARG A 25 -5.23 -16.54 7.10
C ARG A 25 -3.96 -16.79 6.29
N ALA A 26 -4.07 -16.93 4.97
CA ALA A 26 -2.89 -17.10 4.11
C ALA A 26 -1.98 -15.86 4.17
N ILE A 27 -2.56 -14.66 4.11
CA ILE A 27 -1.81 -13.40 4.27
C ILE A 27 -1.16 -13.32 5.66
N ALA A 28 -1.90 -13.67 6.72
CA ALA A 28 -1.39 -13.63 8.09
C ALA A 28 -0.21 -14.59 8.27
N SER A 29 -0.30 -15.79 7.68
CA SER A 29 0.78 -16.78 7.67
C SER A 29 2.05 -16.22 7.02
N ASP A 30 1.93 -15.57 5.86
CA ASP A 30 3.07 -14.98 5.15
C ASP A 30 3.69 -13.80 5.88
N ALA A 31 2.85 -13.03 6.58
CA ALA A 31 3.29 -11.91 7.40
C ALA A 31 3.75 -12.33 8.80
N HIS A 32 3.72 -13.63 9.13
CA HIS A 32 4.03 -14.20 10.44
C HIS A 32 3.25 -13.53 11.60
N VAL A 33 1.96 -13.26 11.39
CA VAL A 33 1.04 -12.68 12.39
C VAL A 33 -0.21 -13.55 12.56
N ASP A 34 -0.95 -13.33 13.64
CA ASP A 34 -2.26 -13.95 13.82
C ASP A 34 -3.34 -13.32 12.93
N ALA A 35 -4.29 -14.12 12.46
CA ALA A 35 -5.39 -13.64 11.61
C ALA A 35 -6.30 -12.63 12.33
N SER A 36 -6.46 -12.75 13.65
CA SER A 36 -7.23 -11.80 14.46
C SER A 36 -6.55 -10.44 14.51
N MET A 37 -5.20 -10.41 14.50
CA MET A 37 -4.43 -9.17 14.39
C MET A 37 -4.68 -8.49 13.05
N VAL A 38 -4.78 -9.24 11.95
CA VAL A 38 -5.13 -8.67 10.64
C VAL A 38 -6.52 -8.04 10.65
N LEU A 39 -7.51 -8.72 11.23
CA LEU A 39 -8.87 -8.17 11.38
C LEU A 39 -8.89 -6.94 12.29
N TYR A 40 -8.12 -6.93 13.38
CA TYR A 40 -8.00 -5.77 14.25
C TYR A 40 -7.38 -4.55 13.53
N LEU A 41 -6.37 -4.77 12.69
CA LEU A 41 -5.64 -3.70 12.00
C LEU A 41 -6.39 -3.12 10.80
N PHE A 42 -7.17 -3.93 10.09
CA PHE A 42 -7.78 -3.56 8.81
C PHE A 42 -9.30 -3.65 8.79
N GLY A 43 -9.92 -4.28 9.78
CA GLY A 43 -11.37 -4.48 9.88
C GLY A 43 -11.89 -5.60 8.99
N SER A 44 -11.62 -5.54 7.68
CA SER A 44 -12.14 -6.51 6.72
C SER A 44 -11.14 -6.87 5.60
N LYS A 45 -11.42 -7.98 4.88
CA LYS A 45 -10.67 -8.37 3.67
C LYS A 45 -10.77 -7.30 2.58
N ALA A 46 -11.94 -6.68 2.42
CA ALA A 46 -12.15 -5.64 1.42
C ALA A 46 -11.35 -4.37 1.74
N ASP A 47 -11.25 -4.00 3.01
CA ASP A 47 -10.48 -2.85 3.46
C ASP A 47 -8.97 -3.09 3.32
N LEU A 48 -8.49 -4.28 3.73
CA LEU A 48 -7.10 -4.69 3.50
C LEU A 48 -6.75 -4.66 2.01
N PHE A 49 -7.63 -5.16 1.14
CA PHE A 49 -7.43 -5.12 -0.30
C PHE A 49 -7.32 -3.68 -0.81
N ARG A 50 -8.28 -2.81 -0.45
CA ARG A 50 -8.28 -1.40 -0.86
C ARG A 50 -7.00 -0.68 -0.45
N GLU A 51 -6.54 -0.91 0.77
CA GLU A 51 -5.29 -0.32 1.25
C GLU A 51 -4.04 -0.89 0.57
N SER A 52 -4.02 -2.19 0.32
CA SER A 52 -2.90 -2.83 -0.38
C SER A 52 -2.70 -2.24 -1.78
N LEU A 53 -3.79 -1.85 -2.45
CA LEU A 53 -3.77 -1.20 -3.77
C LEU A 53 -3.33 0.26 -3.72
N ARG A 54 -3.75 1.03 -2.69
CA ARG A 54 -3.37 2.45 -2.54
C ARG A 54 -1.85 2.65 -2.51
N LEU A 55 -1.10 1.71 -1.95
CA LEU A 55 0.35 1.78 -1.90
C LEU A 55 1.06 1.25 -3.16
N ILE A 56 0.37 0.47 -4.00
CA ILE A 56 0.92 0.03 -5.30
C ILE A 56 0.74 1.15 -6.33
N LEU A 57 -0.43 1.78 -6.31
CA LEU A 57 -0.82 2.85 -7.22
C LEU A 57 -0.39 4.20 -6.64
N ASP A 58 0.93 4.44 -6.57
CA ASP A 58 1.43 5.79 -6.29
C ASP A 58 1.33 6.63 -7.58
N PRO A 59 0.43 7.63 -7.67
CA PRO A 59 0.35 8.54 -8.80
C PRO A 59 1.48 9.57 -8.78
N THR A 60 2.62 9.32 -8.12
CA THR A 60 3.84 10.11 -8.24
C THR A 60 4.99 9.30 -8.84
N CYS A 61 4.91 7.96 -8.87
CA CYS A 61 5.93 7.12 -9.49
C CYS A 61 5.86 7.13 -11.03
N TRP A 62 4.78 7.69 -11.60
CA TRP A 62 4.72 8.11 -13.00
C TRP A 62 5.36 9.50 -13.24
N TRP A 63 6.24 9.97 -12.36
CA TRP A 63 7.10 11.12 -12.67
C TRP A 63 8.47 10.62 -13.13
N PRO A 64 8.99 11.14 -14.26
CA PRO A 64 9.96 10.43 -15.06
C PRO A 64 11.35 10.54 -14.44
N ARG A 65 12.11 9.45 -14.54
CA ARG A 65 13.58 9.45 -14.62
C ARG A 65 14.15 10.40 -15.71
N TRP A 66 13.31 11.17 -16.40
CA TRP A 66 13.59 12.07 -17.52
C TRP A 66 12.94 13.45 -17.35
N ARG A 67 13.28 14.23 -16.31
CA ARG A 67 13.36 15.70 -16.42
C ARG A 67 14.06 16.27 -15.19
N GLY A 68 14.98 17.20 -15.45
CA GLY A 68 15.90 17.76 -14.47
C GLY A 68 15.23 18.32 -13.21
N ARG A 69 16.04 18.39 -12.15
CA ARG A 69 15.74 19.05 -10.88
C ARG A 69 14.97 20.37 -11.09
N PRO A 70 13.81 20.60 -10.46
CA PRO A 70 13.49 21.94 -10.02
C PRO A 70 14.42 22.23 -8.85
N THR A 71 15.34 23.17 -9.07
CA THR A 71 16.09 23.82 -8.01
C THR A 71 15.11 24.29 -6.93
N ARG A 72 15.38 23.90 -5.67
CA ARG A 72 15.05 24.51 -4.36
C ARG A 72 14.19 25.81 -4.29
N SER A 73 13.14 25.97 -5.11
CA SER A 73 12.30 27.17 -5.20
C SER A 73 11.04 26.88 -6.03
N ALA A 74 10.18 26.00 -5.54
CA ALA A 74 8.80 25.88 -6.03
C ALA A 74 7.78 26.04 -4.90
N ASN A 75 8.16 26.82 -3.88
CA ASN A 75 7.27 27.50 -2.94
C ASN A 75 7.23 29.01 -3.24
N ALA A 76 7.16 29.38 -4.52
CA ALA A 76 6.89 30.74 -4.97
C ALA A 76 5.39 31.02 -5.21
N TRP A 77 4.51 30.05 -4.95
CA TRP A 77 3.04 30.21 -4.97
C TRP A 77 2.45 30.31 -3.55
N CYS A 78 3.24 30.79 -2.59
CA CYS A 78 2.76 31.33 -1.31
C CYS A 78 2.82 32.87 -1.25
N ALA A 79 3.08 33.57 -2.36
CA ALA A 79 3.08 35.02 -2.43
C ALA A 79 1.97 35.53 -3.37
N SER A 80 0.72 35.29 -3.00
CA SER A 80 -0.49 36.03 -3.45
C SER A 80 -1.73 35.47 -2.74
N ILE A 81 -1.74 35.57 -1.41
CA ILE A 81 -2.91 35.71 -0.53
C ILE A 81 -2.43 36.42 0.74
#